data_AF-A0A4Q3F154-F1
#
_entry.id   AF-A0A4Q3F154-F1
#
_cell.length_a   1.000
_cell.length_b   1.000
_cell.length_c   1.000
_cell.angle_alpha   90.00
_cell.angle_beta   90.00
_cell.angle_gamma   90.00
#
_symmetry.space_group_name_H-M   'P 1'
#
loop_
_entity.id
_entity.type
_entity.pdbx_description
1 polymer ?
#
loop_
_entity_poly.entity_id
_entity_poly.type
_entity_poly.pdbx_seq_one_letter_code
_entity_poly.pdbx_strand_id
1 'polypeptide(L)'
;MYIKNQVFKDEDTLLEMLFDFALGEPGQIISDLLQQIEAAMKGDAALQEHLKSLEEEYMLELEDDIRQENLSRGLMQLFTSFKVQSAHLYGINEESETLLYSVDLH
;
A
#
# COMPACT_ATOMS: atom_id res chain seq x y z
N MET A 1 17.24 -4.59 -3.98
CA MET A 1 17.14 -5.22 -2.65
C MET A 1 17.04 -6.74 -2.82
N TYR A 2 17.72 -7.53 -1.99
CA TYR A 2 17.73 -9.01 -2.10
C TYR A 2 16.38 -9.53 -1.56
N ILE A 3 15.48 -9.93 -2.45
CA ILE A 3 14.18 -10.50 -2.06
C ILE A 3 14.44 -11.89 -1.43
N LYS A 4 14.73 -11.90 -0.12
CA LYS A 4 14.77 -13.12 0.67
C LYS A 4 13.33 -13.49 0.98
N ASN A 5 13.01 -14.78 0.85
CA ASN A 5 11.77 -15.34 1.37
C ASN A 5 11.65 -14.97 2.86
N GLN A 6 10.83 -13.96 3.16
CA GLN A 6 10.76 -13.35 4.48
C GLN A 6 9.29 -13.17 4.84
N VAL A 7 8.97 -13.54 6.09
CA VAL A 7 7.69 -13.25 6.73
C VAL A 7 7.92 -12.16 7.78
N PHE A 8 7.08 -11.14 7.77
CA PHE A 8 7.16 -10.00 8.69
C PHE A 8 5.75 -9.59 9.16
N LYS A 9 5.68 -8.71 10.17
CA LYS A 9 4.42 -8.33 10.82
C LYS A 9 4.33 -6.85 11.18
N ASP A 10 5.42 -6.11 11.05
CA ASP A 10 5.52 -4.72 11.38
C ASP A 10 5.14 -3.83 10.19
N GLU A 11 4.60 -2.66 10.49
CA GLU A 11 4.12 -1.69 9.51
C GLU A 11 5.28 -1.03 8.74
N ASP A 12 6.43 -0.80 9.40
CA ASP A 12 7.60 -0.19 8.77
C ASP A 12 8.12 -1.06 7.61
N THR A 13 8.30 -2.36 7.82
CA THR A 13 8.67 -3.29 6.75
C THR A 13 7.58 -3.39 5.67
N LEU A 14 6.31 -3.28 6.05
CA LEU A 14 5.22 -3.26 5.07
C LEU A 14 5.31 -2.04 4.15
N LEU A 15 5.55 -0.86 4.70
CA LEU A 15 5.72 0.37 3.92
C LEU A 15 6.88 0.26 2.93
N GLU A 16 8.04 -0.26 3.39
CA GLU A 16 9.18 -0.52 2.50
C GLU A 16 8.80 -1.48 1.36
N MET A 17 8.06 -2.55 1.66
CA MET A 17 7.63 -3.51 0.64
C MET A 17 6.59 -2.94 -0.30
N LEU A 18 5.63 -2.15 0.19
CA LEU A 18 4.66 -1.48 -0.68
C LEU A 18 5.34 -0.53 -1.65
N PHE A 19 6.37 0.20 -1.20
CA PHE A 19 7.18 1.05 -2.05
C PHE A 19 7.93 0.25 -3.13
N ASP A 20 8.67 -0.79 -2.73
CA ASP A 20 9.43 -1.64 -3.66
C ASP A 20 8.54 -2.34 -4.70
N PHE A 21 7.32 -2.71 -4.31
CA PHE A 21 6.37 -3.44 -5.15
C PHE A 21 5.39 -2.54 -5.92
N ALA A 22 5.35 -1.22 -5.65
CA ALA A 22 4.43 -0.28 -6.30
C ALA A 22 4.60 -0.22 -7.82
N LEU A 23 5.77 -0.61 -8.35
CA LEU A 23 6.06 -0.69 -9.78
C LEU A 23 5.50 -1.96 -10.44
N GLY A 24 5.04 -2.94 -9.66
CA GLY A 24 4.45 -4.18 -10.13
C GLY A 24 2.95 -4.08 -10.40
N GLU A 25 2.34 -5.23 -10.64
CA GLU A 25 0.90 -5.36 -10.80
C GLU A 25 0.23 -5.50 -9.41
N PRO A 26 -0.71 -4.61 -9.05
CA PRO A 26 -1.48 -4.73 -7.82
C PRO A 26 -2.51 -5.86 -7.95
N GLY A 27 -2.64 -6.63 -6.87
CA GLY A 27 -3.74 -7.58 -6.70
C GLY A 27 -5.07 -6.88 -6.40
N GLN A 28 -6.17 -7.62 -6.48
CA GLN A 28 -7.52 -7.06 -6.33
C GLN A 28 -7.72 -6.31 -5.01
N ILE A 29 -7.22 -6.84 -3.89
CA ILE A 29 -7.36 -6.19 -2.58
C ILE A 29 -6.67 -4.83 -2.55
N ILE A 30 -5.50 -4.72 -3.18
CA ILE A 30 -4.79 -3.44 -3.28
C ILE A 30 -5.59 -2.46 -4.12
N SER A 31 -6.07 -2.88 -5.30
CA SER A 31 -6.88 -2.03 -6.17
C SER A 31 -8.15 -1.52 -5.46
N ASP A 32 -8.84 -2.41 -4.74
CA ASP A 32 -10.05 -2.07 -3.99
C ASP A 32 -9.76 -1.08 -2.85
N LEU A 33 -8.67 -1.29 -2.11
CA LEU A 33 -8.26 -0.38 -1.04
C LEU A 33 -7.85 0.98 -1.58
N LEU A 34 -7.05 1.03 -2.65
CA LEU A 34 -6.66 2.28 -3.30
C LEU A 34 -7.87 3.07 -3.78
N GLN A 35 -8.86 2.40 -4.39
CA GLN A 35 -10.09 3.05 -4.82
C GLN A 35 -10.90 3.61 -3.63
N GLN A 36 -10.97 2.86 -2.53
CA GLN A 36 -11.63 3.32 -1.30
C GLN A 36 -10.92 4.54 -0.70
N ILE A 37 -9.58 4.50 -0.64
CA ILE A 37 -8.74 5.61 -0.15
C ILE A 37 -8.95 6.85 -1.01
N GLU A 38 -8.91 6.72 -2.34
CA GLU A 38 -9.19 7.83 -3.23
C GLU A 38 -10.59 8.42 -3.04
N ALA A 39 -11.60 7.57 -2.89
CA ALA A 39 -12.97 8.02 -2.65
C ALA A 39 -13.09 8.76 -1.31
N ALA A 40 -12.41 8.28 -0.26
CA ALA A 40 -12.35 8.94 1.04
C ALA A 40 -11.64 10.29 0.96
N MET A 41 -10.47 10.35 0.31
CA MET A 41 -9.71 11.61 0.13
C MET A 41 -10.51 12.65 -0.67
N LYS A 42 -11.21 12.24 -1.72
CA LYS A 42 -12.08 13.12 -2.53
C LYS A 42 -13.31 13.59 -1.75
N GLY A 43 -13.80 12.77 -0.82
CA GLY A 43 -14.95 13.07 0.03
C GLY A 43 -14.63 13.96 1.24
N ASP A 44 -13.36 14.06 1.63
CA ASP A 44 -12.92 14.87 2.78
C ASP A 44 -12.74 16.34 2.39
N ALA A 45 -13.76 17.15 2.72
CA ALA A 45 -13.74 18.58 2.41
C ALA A 45 -12.58 19.34 3.06
N ALA A 46 -12.17 18.96 4.28
CA ALA A 46 -11.10 19.64 5.00
C ALA A 46 -9.73 19.33 4.37
N LEU A 47 -9.51 18.05 4.01
CA LEU A 47 -8.31 17.65 3.28
C LEU A 47 -8.23 18.34 1.92
N GLN A 48 -9.34 18.36 1.15
CA GLN A 48 -9.38 18.99 -0.16
C GLN A 48 -9.14 20.51 -0.10
N GLU A 49 -9.62 21.18 0.95
CA GLU A 49 -9.33 22.59 1.18
C GLU A 49 -7.84 22.82 1.52
N HIS A 50 -7.27 21.95 2.36
CA HIS A 50 -5.86 22.01 2.69
C HIS A 50 -4.96 21.79 1.47
N LEU A 51 -5.23 20.76 0.66
CA LEU A 51 -4.46 20.45 -0.56
C LEU A 51 -4.43 21.62 -1.54
N LYS A 52 -5.57 22.30 -1.73
CA LYS A 52 -5.66 23.49 -2.59
C LYS A 52 -4.83 24.69 -2.10
N SER A 53 -4.47 24.70 -0.81
CA SER A 53 -3.65 25.76 -0.24
C SER A 53 -2.15 25.54 -0.42
N LEU A 54 -1.74 24.34 -0.84
CA LEU A 54 -0.35 23.95 -1.04
C LEU A 54 0.13 24.25 -2.45
N GLU A 55 1.44 24.39 -2.62
CA GLU A 55 2.06 24.37 -3.94
C GLU A 55 1.97 22.94 -4.52
N GLU A 56 1.99 22.83 -5.86
CA GLU A 56 1.73 21.57 -6.57
C GLU A 56 2.64 20.42 -6.13
N GLU A 57 3.94 20.69 -5.93
CA GLU A 57 4.92 19.70 -5.45
C GLU A 57 4.52 19.12 -4.07
N TYR A 58 4.23 20.00 -3.11
CA TYR A 58 3.81 19.60 -1.76
C TYR A 58 2.44 18.92 -1.73
N MET A 59 1.53 19.32 -2.62
CA MET A 59 0.24 18.68 -2.77
C MET A 59 0.41 17.22 -3.20
N LEU A 60 1.22 16.97 -4.23
CA LEU A 60 1.48 15.62 -4.74
C LEU A 60 2.16 14.74 -3.70
N GLU A 61 3.19 15.27 -3.01
CA GLU A 61 3.85 14.55 -1.91
C GLU A 61 2.86 14.17 -0.80
N LEU A 62 2.03 15.12 -0.34
CA LEU A 62 1.07 14.86 0.73
C LEU A 62 -0.02 13.85 0.30
N GLU A 63 -0.49 13.92 -0.94
CA GLU A 63 -1.46 12.94 -1.46
C GLU A 63 -0.88 11.53 -1.50
N ASP A 64 0.39 11.39 -1.89
CA ASP A 64 1.09 10.11 -1.92
C ASP A 64 1.32 9.56 -0.51
N ASP A 65 1.76 10.39 0.44
CA ASP A 65 1.96 10.01 1.84
C ASP A 65 0.65 9.52 2.47
N ILE A 66 -0.43 10.28 2.32
CA ILE A 66 -1.77 9.90 2.82
C ILE A 66 -2.20 8.57 2.20
N ARG A 67 -1.97 8.38 0.90
CA ARG A 67 -2.36 7.15 0.22
C ARG A 67 -1.58 5.94 0.75
N GLN A 68 -0.26 6.08 0.93
CA GLN A 68 0.58 5.00 1.43
C GLN A 68 0.26 4.66 2.89
N GLU A 69 0.09 5.64 3.77
CA GLU A 69 -0.27 5.40 5.18
C GLU A 69 -1.63 4.71 5.31
N ASN A 70 -2.63 5.14 4.53
CA ASN A 70 -3.94 4.51 4.61
C ASN A 70 -3.94 3.10 4.02
N LEU A 71 -3.12 2.86 2.99
CA LEU A 71 -2.96 1.53 2.42
C LEU A 71 -2.27 0.58 3.42
N SER A 72 -1.17 0.99 4.06
CA SER A 72 -0.48 0.18 5.07
C SER A 72 -1.42 -0.15 6.22
N ARG A 73 -2.14 0.85 6.76
CA ARG A 73 -3.10 0.65 7.86
C ARG A 73 -4.25 -0.27 7.46
N GLY A 74 -4.80 -0.11 6.26
CA GLY A 74 -5.85 -1.00 5.75
C GLY A 74 -5.39 -2.45 5.67
N LEU A 75 -4.18 -2.68 5.16
CA LEU A 75 -3.59 -4.02 5.09
C LEU A 75 -3.29 -4.60 6.47
N MET A 76 -2.76 -3.80 7.40
CA MET A 76 -2.50 -4.23 8.79
C MET A 76 -3.78 -4.60 9.55
N GLN A 77 -4.94 -4.10 9.14
CA GLN A 77 -6.24 -4.50 9.68
C GLN A 77 -6.75 -5.81 9.08
N LEU A 78 -6.43 -6.09 7.82
CA LEU A 78 -6.91 -7.27 7.08
C LEU A 78 -6.03 -8.51 7.27
N PHE A 79 -4.73 -8.32 7.53
CA PHE A 79 -3.73 -9.38 7.58
C PHE A 79 -2.97 -9.38 8.90
N THR A 80 -2.57 -10.58 9.34
CA THR A 80 -1.81 -10.78 10.59
C THR A 80 -0.30 -10.83 10.35
N SER A 81 0.11 -11.06 9.10
CA SER A 81 1.50 -11.06 8.66
C SER A 81 1.56 -10.90 7.15
N PHE A 82 2.76 -10.58 6.66
CA PHE A 82 3.04 -10.46 5.25
C PHE A 82 4.20 -11.36 4.89
N LYS A 83 4.22 -11.82 3.64
CA LYS A 83 5.28 -12.66 3.11
C LYS A 83 5.71 -12.13 1.76
N VAL A 84 7.02 -11.99 1.59
CA VAL A 84 7.59 -11.77 0.26
C VAL A 84 8.21 -13.07 -0.21
N GLN A 85 7.81 -13.52 -1.40
CA GLN A 85 8.33 -14.74 -2.01
C GLN A 85 8.35 -14.60 -3.53
N SER A 86 9.50 -14.89 -4.15
CA SER A 86 9.66 -14.95 -5.61
C SER A 86 9.14 -13.71 -6.35
N ALA A 87 9.49 -12.49 -5.90
CA ALA A 87 8.99 -11.22 -6.46
C ALA A 87 7.46 -11.03 -6.37
N HIS A 88 6.84 -11.63 -5.36
CA HIS A 88 5.44 -11.38 -4.99
C HIS A 88 5.35 -10.98 -3.52
N LEU A 89 4.46 -10.05 -3.22
CA LEU A 89 4.06 -9.68 -1.87
C LEU A 89 2.70 -10.30 -1.57
N TYR A 90 2.61 -11.00 -0.45
CA TYR A 90 1.40 -11.66 0.02
C TYR A 90 0.99 -11.15 1.40
N GLY A 91 -0.32 -11.02 1.62
CA GLY A 91 -0.93 -10.87 2.94
C GLY A 91 -1.38 -12.23 3.45
N ILE A 92 -1.15 -12.50 4.73
CA ILE A 92 -1.54 -13.75 5.39
C ILE A 92 -2.50 -13.42 6.54
N ASN A 93 -3.63 -14.09 6.57
CA ASN A 93 -4.53 -14.13 7.72
C ASN A 93 -4.86 -15.59 8.07
N GLU A 94 -5.45 -15.84 9.25
CA GLU A 94 -5.78 -17.12 9.90
C GLU A 94 -5.41 -18.43 9.17
N GLU A 95 -5.88 -18.69 7.94
CA GLU A 95 -5.41 -19.81 7.10
C GLU A 95 -5.26 -19.49 5.60
N SER A 96 -5.30 -18.20 5.20
CA SER A 96 -5.25 -17.83 3.77
C SER A 96 -4.06 -16.92 3.45
N GLU A 97 -3.47 -17.19 2.29
CA GLU A 97 -2.46 -16.35 1.67
C GLU A 97 -3.08 -15.66 0.46
N THR A 98 -3.03 -14.34 0.44
CA THR A 98 -3.60 -13.52 -0.63
C THR A 98 -2.51 -12.71 -1.31
N LEU A 99 -2.48 -12.76 -2.64
CA LEU A 99 -1.56 -11.95 -3.44
C LEU A 99 -1.93 -10.46 -3.33
N LEU A 100 -0.96 -9.64 -2.92
CA LEU A 100 -1.10 -8.19 -2.85
C LEU A 100 -0.42 -7.51 -4.03
N TYR A 101 0.79 -7.94 -4.39
CA TYR A 101 1.49 -7.43 -5.56
C TYR A 101 2.32 -8.52 -6.23
N SER A 102 2.47 -8.43 -7.54
CA SER A 102 3.42 -9.23 -8.33
C SER A 102 4.29 -8.32 -9.18
N VAL A 103 5.62 -8.47 -9.09
CA VAL A 103 6.56 -7.76 -9.95
C VAL A 103 7.06 -8.75 -10.99
N ASP A 104 6.81 -8.47 -12.27
CA ASP A 104 7.41 -9.23 -13.36
C ASP A 104 8.81 -8.70 -13.65
N LEU A 105 9.83 -9.48 -13.26
CA LEU A 105 11.23 -9.20 -13.57
C LEU A 105 11.54 -9.87 -14.92
N HIS A 106 11.04 -9.27 -16.01
CA HIS A 106 11.42 -9.62 -17.38
C HIS A 106 12.72 -8.92 -17.81
#